data_AF-A0A1U7GMM7-F1
#
_entry.id   AF-A0A1U7GMM7-F1
#
_cell.length_a   1.000
_cell.length_b   1.000
_cell.length_c   1.000
_cell.angle_alpha   90.00
_cell.angle_beta   90.00
_cell.angle_gamma   90.00
#
_symmetry.space_group_name_H-M   'P 1'
#
loop_
_entity.id
_entity.type
_entity.pdbx_description
1 polymer ?
#
loop_
_entity_poly.entity_id
_entity_poly.type
_entity_poly.pdbx_seq_one_letter_code
_entity_poly.pdbx_strand_id
1 'polypeptide(L)'
;MTTIHVTLSEELKAAVDREVAEGGFESPDAYLQSLVRDAQRRRARRVLDAKLIEALDEGPATPMTREDWEGIERQALERMDRERRRG
;
A
#
# COMPACT_ATOMS: atom_id res chain seq x y z
N MET A 1 -14.91 -20.94 2.13
CA MET A 1 -15.26 -19.82 3.04
C MET A 1 -14.61 -20.11 4.39
N THR A 2 -14.18 -19.07 5.09
CA THR A 2 -13.59 -19.17 6.44
C THR A 2 -14.41 -18.30 7.36
N THR A 3 -14.75 -18.81 8.54
CA THR A 3 -15.61 -18.11 9.51
C THR A 3 -14.75 -17.41 10.56
N ILE A 4 -15.10 -16.17 10.90
CA ILE A 4 -14.50 -15.40 11.97
C ILE A 4 -15.63 -14.90 12.88
N HIS A 5 -15.48 -15.07 14.19
CA HIS A 5 -16.42 -14.51 15.16
C HIS A 5 -15.89 -13.15 15.64
N VAL A 6 -16.73 -12.12 15.56
CA VAL A 6 -16.40 -10.77 16.01
C VAL A 6 -17.48 -10.31 16.98
N THR A 7 -17.06 -9.74 18.11
CA THR A 7 -17.94 -9.06 19.04
C THR A 7 -17.85 -7.56 18.79
N LEU A 8 -18.98 -6.90 18.63
CA LEU A 8 -19.09 -5.47 18.39
C LEU A 8 -19.89 -4.83 19.54
N SER A 9 -19.62 -3.56 19.84
CA SER A 9 -20.54 -2.79 20.67
C SER A 9 -21.88 -2.58 19.94
N GLU A 10 -22.94 -2.30 20.70
CA GLU A 10 -24.26 -1.99 20.13
C GLU A 10 -24.19 -0.80 19.15
N GLU A 11 -23.39 0.21 19.46
CA GLU A 11 -23.17 1.37 18.60
C GLU A 11 -22.55 0.98 17.25
N LEU A 12 -21.51 0.14 17.27
CA LEU A 12 -20.87 -0.34 16.04
C LEU A 12 -21.79 -1.25 15.23
N LYS A 13 -22.60 -2.09 15.90
CA LYS A 13 -23.61 -2.89 15.22
C LYS A 13 -24.63 -1.99 14.51
N ALA A 14 -25.15 -0.98 15.18
CA ALA A 14 -26.12 -0.05 14.60
C ALA A 14 -25.52 0.73 13.40
N ALA A 15 -24.24 1.08 13.46
CA ALA A 15 -23.53 1.68 12.34
C ALA A 15 -23.44 0.70 11.15
N VAL A 16 -23.05 -0.56 11.38
CA VAL A 16 -23.00 -1.58 10.32
C VAL A 16 -24.37 -1.78 9.68
N ASP A 17 -25.44 -1.88 10.47
CA ASP A 17 -26.79 -2.08 9.94
C ASP A 17 -27.23 -0.92 9.04
N ARG A 18 -26.87 0.33 9.41
CA ARG A 18 -27.13 1.53 8.60
C ARG A 18 -26.34 1.51 7.29
N GLU A 19 -25.04 1.22 7.36
CA GLU A 19 -24.16 1.15 6.19
C GLU A 19 -24.58 0.03 5.22
N VAL A 20 -25.12 -1.07 5.72
CA VAL A 20 -25.72 -2.13 4.89
C VAL A 20 -26.99 -1.63 4.20
N ALA A 21 -27.87 -0.95 4.93
CA ALA A 21 -29.12 -0.41 4.40
C ALA A 21 -28.91 0.71 3.36
N GLU A 22 -27.94 1.58 3.58
CA GLU A 22 -27.65 2.75 2.73
C GLU A 22 -26.64 2.42 1.60
N GLY A 23 -25.65 1.57 1.89
CA GLY A 23 -24.50 1.29 1.02
C GLY A 23 -24.71 0.17 0.00
N GLY A 24 -25.90 -0.45 -0.05
CA GLY A 24 -26.24 -1.49 -1.02
C GLY A 24 -25.50 -2.82 -0.81
N PHE A 25 -25.07 -3.10 0.42
CA PHE A 25 -24.43 -4.38 0.75
C PHE A 25 -25.49 -5.46 0.99
N GLU A 26 -25.22 -6.68 0.51
CA GLU A 26 -26.15 -7.81 0.66
C GLU A 26 -26.21 -8.37 2.09
N SER A 27 -25.19 -8.07 2.92
CA SER A 27 -25.12 -8.52 4.32
C SER A 27 -24.08 -7.73 5.13
N PRO A 28 -24.15 -7.78 6.47
CA PRO A 28 -23.08 -7.28 7.35
C PRO A 28 -21.71 -7.90 7.05
N ASP A 29 -21.67 -9.19 6.72
CA ASP A 29 -20.42 -9.87 6.35
C ASP A 29 -19.81 -9.30 5.07
N ALA A 30 -20.64 -8.95 4.07
CA ALA A 30 -20.18 -8.30 2.86
C ALA A 30 -19.59 -6.90 3.14
N TYR A 31 -20.21 -6.14 4.04
CA TYR A 31 -19.68 -4.86 4.49
C TYR A 31 -18.34 -5.02 5.22
N LEU A 32 -18.24 -5.95 6.18
CA LEU A 32 -16.99 -6.19 6.91
C LEU A 32 -15.85 -6.64 5.99
N GLN A 33 -16.15 -7.49 5.00
CA GLN A 33 -15.16 -7.89 3.98
C GLN A 33 -14.68 -6.70 3.14
N SER A 34 -15.58 -5.77 2.79
CA SER A 34 -15.20 -4.56 2.05
C SER A 34 -14.24 -3.70 2.88
N LEU A 35 -14.53 -3.51 4.17
CA LEU A 35 -13.65 -2.76 5.09
C LEU A 35 -12.24 -3.36 5.19
N VAL A 36 -12.13 -4.69 5.24
CA VAL A 36 -10.82 -5.37 5.26
C VAL A 36 -10.06 -5.15 3.96
N ARG A 37 -10.72 -5.29 2.81
CA ARG A 37 -10.09 -5.02 1.50
C ARG A 37 -9.63 -3.57 1.39
N ASP A 38 -10.43 -2.64 1.91
CA ASP A 38 -10.12 -1.21 1.91
C ASP A 38 -8.93 -0.90 2.81
N ALA A 39 -8.88 -1.52 4.00
CA ALA A 39 -7.72 -1.42 4.89
C ALA A 39 -6.44 -1.97 4.25
N GLN A 40 -6.53 -3.08 3.50
CA GLN A 40 -5.41 -3.63 2.74
C GLN A 40 -4.95 -2.66 1.64
N ARG A 41 -5.88 -2.08 0.87
CA ARG A 41 -5.53 -1.09 -0.17
C ARG A 41 -4.88 0.15 0.43
N ARG A 42 -5.42 0.68 1.54
CA ARG A 42 -4.81 1.80 2.28
C ARG A 42 -3.42 1.45 2.81
N ARG A 43 -3.21 0.23 3.31
CA ARG A 43 -1.88 -0.20 3.78
C ARG A 43 -0.88 -0.33 2.63
N ALA A 44 -1.28 -0.91 1.50
CA ALA A 44 -0.44 -0.98 0.31
C ALA A 44 -0.06 0.43 -0.19
N ARG A 45 -1.03 1.35 -0.16
CA ARG A 45 -0.82 2.75 -0.57
C ARG A 45 0.11 3.52 0.37
N ARG A 46 0.04 3.29 1.69
CA ARG A 46 0.90 3.96 2.68
C ARG A 46 2.40 3.81 2.42
N VAL A 47 2.86 2.66 1.90
CA VAL A 47 4.27 2.47 1.56
C VAL A 47 4.69 3.36 0.39
N LEU A 48 3.83 3.46 -0.62
CA LEU A 48 4.06 4.35 -1.76
C LEU A 48 4.04 5.82 -1.34
N ASP A 49 3.05 6.21 -0.53
CA ASP A 49 2.91 7.59 -0.06
C ASP A 49 4.11 7.99 0.82
N ALA A 50 4.62 7.09 1.67
CA ALA A 50 5.81 7.36 2.46
C ALA A 50 7.05 7.63 1.60
N LYS A 51 7.27 6.82 0.54
CA LYS A 51 8.36 7.05 -0.42
C LYS A 51 8.20 8.34 -1.20
N LEU A 52 6.96 8.71 -1.51
CA LEU A 52 6.67 9.96 -2.19
C LEU A 52 6.99 11.16 -1.29
N ILE A 53 6.62 11.10 -0.01
CA ILE A 53 6.95 12.16 0.96
C ILE A 53 8.47 12.28 1.12
N GLU A 54 9.19 11.16 1.28
CA GLU A 54 10.66 11.14 1.34
C GLU A 54 11.28 11.84 0.12
N ALA A 55 10.83 11.49 -1.10
CA ALA A 55 11.33 12.11 -2.33
C ALA A 55 10.98 13.61 -2.45
N LEU A 56 9.84 14.05 -1.91
CA LEU A 56 9.45 15.47 -1.90
C LEU A 56 10.28 16.28 -0.87
N ASP A 57 10.64 15.65 0.25
CA ASP A 57 11.46 16.28 1.30
C ASP A 57 12.95 16.37 0.91
N GLU A 58 13.43 15.50 0.01
CA GLU A 58 14.82 15.51 -0.52
C GLU A 58 15.15 16.75 -1.36
N GLY A 59 14.15 17.51 -1.80
CA GLY A 59 14.31 18.77 -2.50
C GLY A 59 13.82 18.76 -3.95
N PRO A 60 14.05 19.84 -4.71
CA PRO A 60 13.52 19.97 -6.06
C PRO A 60 14.16 18.94 -7.00
N ALA A 61 13.33 18.35 -7.85
CA ALA A 61 13.81 17.43 -8.88
C ALA A 61 14.78 18.12 -9.84
N THR A 62 15.90 17.47 -10.13
CA THR A 62 16.87 17.91 -11.13
C THR A 62 16.63 17.21 -12.47
N PRO A 63 16.98 17.83 -13.61
CA PRO A 63 16.97 17.15 -14.89
C PRO A 63 17.88 15.92 -14.84
N MET A 64 17.38 14.77 -15.29
CA MET A 64 18.18 13.56 -15.43
C MET A 64 18.97 13.64 -16.74
N THR A 65 20.29 13.81 -16.67
CA THR A 65 21.14 13.94 -17.86
C THR A 65 21.56 12.57 -18.42
N ARG A 66 22.17 12.56 -19.60
CA ARG A 66 22.74 11.33 -20.16
C ARG A 66 23.87 10.79 -19.27
N GLU A 67 24.72 11.65 -18.72
CA GLU A 67 25.79 11.22 -17.81
C GLU A 67 25.24 10.57 -16.53
N ASP A 68 24.12 11.07 -16.00
CA ASP A 68 23.45 10.48 -14.84
C ASP A 68 23.00 9.04 -15.14
N TRP A 69 22.37 8.82 -16.30
CA TRP A 69 21.94 7.50 -16.74
C TRP A 69 23.12 6.53 -16.91
N GLU A 70 24.19 6.96 -17.58
CA GLU A 70 25.39 6.14 -17.75
C GLU A 70 26.04 5.83 -16.39
N GLY A 71 25.98 6.75 -15.44
CA GLY A 71 26.44 6.55 -14.06
C GLY A 71 25.64 5.47 -13.33
N ILE A 72 24.31 5.52 -13.44
CA ILE A 72 23.40 4.52 -12.85
C ILE A 72 23.68 3.13 -13.45
N GLU A 73 23.84 3.03 -14.77
CA GLU A 73 24.11 1.77 -15.45
C GLU A 73 25.44 1.15 -14.99
N ARG A 74 26.51 1.95 -14.93
CA ARG A 74 27.80 1.49 -14.41
C ARG A 74 27.70 0.98 -12.97
N GLN A 75 27.03 1.73 -12.08
CA GLN A 75 26.84 1.28 -10.69
C GLN A 75 26.08 -0.04 -10.59
N ALA A 76 25.05 -0.24 -11.43
CA ALA A 76 24.29 -1.48 -11.46
C ALA A 76 25.17 -2.67 -11.88
N LEU A 77 25.96 -2.52 -12.95
CA LEU A 77 26.89 -3.54 -13.43
C LEU A 77 27.95 -3.90 -12.39
N GLU A 78 28.51 -2.90 -11.71
CA GLU A 78 29.48 -3.13 -10.63
C GLU A 78 28.88 -3.86 -9.44
N ARG A 79 27.64 -3.55 -9.05
CA ARG A 79 26.93 -4.28 -7.98
C ARG A 79 26.77 -5.76 -8.37
N MET A 80 26.34 -6.03 -9.60
CA MET A 80 26.15 -7.39 -10.09
C MET A 80 27.47 -8.19 -10.11
N ASP A 81 28.57 -7.60 -10.58
CA ASP A 81 29.85 -8.30 -10.60
C ASP A 81 30.41 -8.52 -9.18
N ARG A 82 30.16 -7.59 -8.23
CA ARG A 82 30.48 -7.80 -6.81
C ARG A 82 29.68 -8.96 -6.19
N GLU A 83 28.41 -9.09 -6.52
CA GLU A 83 27.57 -10.21 -6.05
C GLU A 83 28.03 -11.54 -6.65
N ARG A 84 28.37 -11.55 -7.95
CA ARG A 84 28.89 -12.74 -8.65
C ARG A 84 30.25 -13.22 -8.11
N ARG A 85 31.09 -12.31 -7.60
CA ARG A 85 32.37 -12.67 -6.96
C ARG A 85 32.23 -13.12 -5.50
N ARG A 86 31.06 -12.90 -4.88
CA ARG A 86 30.78 -13.27 -3.47
C ARG A 86 30.07 -14.63 -3.34
N GLY A 87 29.46 -15.14 -4.39
CA GLY A 87 28.90 -16.50 -4.47
C GLY A 87 29.87 -17.48 -5.10
#